data_AF-A0A2A2WMK9-F1
#
_entry.id   AF-A0A2A2WMK9-F1
#
_cell.length_a   1.000
_cell.length_b   1.000
_cell.length_c   1.000
_cell.angle_alpha   90.00
_cell.angle_beta   90.00
_cell.angle_gamma   90.00
#
_symmetry.space_group_name_H-M   'P 1'
#
loop_
_entity.id
_entity.type
_entity.pdbx_description
1 polymer ?
#
loop_
_entity_poly.entity_id
_entity_poly.type
_entity_poly.pdbx_seq_one_letter_code
_entity_poly.pdbx_strand_id
1 'polypeptide(L)'
;MRETGVALWWLPVGAGGHVVVHTSRWWEEFHARREHRPSRPLFHVALEVFTGHGRCAIEMAPAWGPLSGSDGVVATGPVGLHWLGRSRLFRYEVRCQVDGRIPDLAWAPQPPTLIALSAVEADALLGRVAEVPRHTWGRDATGTGEMWNSNSLIPWLLQTSGIDAAALGPPDHGSAPGWASGIVAAEQAPR
;
A
#
# COMPACT_ATOMS: atom_id res chain seq x y z
N MET A 1 -18.56 5.48 -22.31
CA MET A 1 -18.13 6.07 -21.02
C MET A 1 -16.85 5.36 -20.64
N ARG A 2 -15.80 6.09 -20.24
CA ARG A 2 -14.64 5.44 -19.61
C ARG A 2 -15.10 4.92 -18.25
N GLU A 3 -14.86 3.65 -17.96
CA GLU A 3 -15.21 3.08 -16.67
C GLU A 3 -14.38 3.76 -15.58
N THR A 4 -15.05 4.36 -14.61
CA THR A 4 -14.43 4.97 -13.43
C THR A 4 -14.47 3.99 -12.27
N GLY A 5 -13.41 3.97 -11.46
CA GLY A 5 -13.26 2.95 -10.43
C GLY A 5 -11.82 2.79 -9.98
N VAL A 6 -11.58 1.70 -9.25
CA VAL A 6 -10.23 1.29 -8.86
C VAL A 6 -9.98 -0.16 -9.24
N ALA A 7 -8.72 -0.45 -9.60
CA ALA A 7 -8.19 -1.79 -9.74
C ALA A 7 -7.17 -2.02 -8.63
N LEU A 8 -7.50 -2.95 -7.74
CA LEU A 8 -6.62 -3.39 -6.67
C LEU A 8 -5.88 -4.66 -7.08
N TRP A 9 -4.56 -4.62 -6.97
CA TRP A 9 -3.67 -5.71 -7.34
C TRP A 9 -2.99 -6.30 -6.11
N TRP A 10 -3.07 -7.62 -5.97
CA TRP A 10 -2.27 -8.37 -5.01
C TRP A 10 -1.03 -8.90 -5.70
N LEU A 11 0.14 -8.39 -5.31
CA LEU A 11 1.42 -8.71 -5.93
C LEU A 11 2.29 -9.48 -4.93
N PRO A 12 2.86 -10.64 -5.27
CA PRO A 12 3.74 -11.37 -4.37
C PRO A 12 4.91 -10.48 -3.92
N VAL A 13 5.19 -10.44 -2.62
CA VAL A 13 6.28 -9.59 -2.10
C VAL A 13 7.61 -10.03 -2.69
N GLY A 14 8.32 -9.07 -3.27
CA GLY A 14 9.61 -9.31 -3.94
C GLY A 14 9.50 -9.82 -5.37
N ALA A 15 8.30 -9.83 -5.97
CA ALA A 15 8.13 -10.05 -7.41
C ALA A 15 9.18 -9.27 -8.23
N GLY A 16 9.86 -9.94 -9.15
CA GLY A 16 10.91 -9.33 -9.98
C GLY A 16 12.26 -9.06 -9.30
N GLY A 17 12.41 -9.32 -8.00
CA GLY A 17 13.66 -9.12 -7.25
C GLY A 17 14.15 -10.37 -6.51
N HIS A 18 15.44 -10.42 -6.19
CA HIS A 18 16.03 -11.56 -5.48
C HIS A 18 16.09 -11.35 -3.96
N VAL A 19 16.43 -10.15 -3.49
CA VAL A 19 16.69 -9.90 -2.06
C VAL A 19 15.40 -9.86 -1.24
N VAL A 20 14.42 -9.08 -1.71
CA VAL A 20 13.16 -8.84 -0.97
C VAL A 20 12.37 -10.14 -0.79
N VAL A 21 12.37 -11.03 -1.79
CA VAL A 21 11.72 -12.34 -1.69
C VAL A 21 12.27 -13.14 -0.51
N HIS A 22 13.59 -13.20 -0.37
CA HIS A 22 14.23 -13.98 0.69
C HIS A 22 14.06 -13.33 2.07
N THR A 23 14.26 -12.03 2.19
CA THR A 23 14.14 -11.33 3.47
C THR A 23 12.71 -11.34 3.99
N SER A 24 11.73 -11.12 3.13
CA SER A 24 10.30 -11.18 3.50
C SER A 24 9.86 -12.60 3.86
N ARG A 25 10.36 -13.62 3.15
CA ARG A 25 10.11 -15.03 3.50
C ARG A 25 10.67 -15.39 4.88
N TRP A 26 11.92 -15.03 5.18
CA TRP A 26 12.51 -15.31 6.50
C TRP A 26 11.80 -14.58 7.63
N TRP A 27 11.40 -13.33 7.38
CA TRP A 27 10.60 -12.56 8.34
C TRP A 27 9.28 -13.28 8.65
N GLU A 28 8.56 -13.75 7.64
CA GLU A 28 7.30 -14.48 7.81
C GLU A 28 7.50 -15.84 8.49
N GLU A 29 8.53 -16.60 8.13
CA GLU A 29 8.85 -17.87 8.80
C GLU A 29 9.12 -17.66 10.30
N PHE A 30 9.84 -16.60 10.67
CA PHE A 30 10.07 -16.24 12.06
C PHE A 30 8.77 -15.84 12.78
N HIS A 31 7.96 -14.97 12.15
CA HIS A 31 6.71 -14.50 12.74
C HIS A 31 5.69 -15.63 12.93
N ALA A 32 5.51 -16.44 11.89
CA ALA A 32 4.61 -17.59 11.90
C ALA A 32 4.98 -18.59 13.01
N ARG A 33 6.28 -18.85 13.22
CA ARG A 33 6.76 -19.69 14.34
C ARG A 33 6.45 -19.08 15.70
N ARG A 34 6.67 -17.77 15.87
CA ARG A 34 6.36 -17.07 17.12
C ARG A 34 4.86 -17.07 17.43
N GLU A 35 4.02 -17.03 16.41
CA GLU A 35 2.56 -17.05 16.50
C GLU A 35 1.96 -18.47 16.45
N HIS A 36 2.80 -19.51 16.43
CA HIS A 36 2.38 -20.91 16.33
C HIS A 36 1.42 -21.21 15.16
N ARG A 37 1.66 -20.56 14.01
CA ARG A 37 0.88 -20.74 12.78
C ARG A 37 1.78 -21.18 11.61
N PRO A 38 1.22 -21.76 10.53
CA PRO A 38 1.99 -21.97 9.30
C PRO A 38 2.37 -20.62 8.65
N SER A 39 3.48 -20.61 7.92
CA SER A 39 3.88 -19.47 7.09
C SER A 39 2.89 -19.30 5.94
N ARG A 40 2.66 -18.04 5.55
CA ARG A 40 1.74 -17.66 4.49
C ARG A 40 2.48 -16.95 3.36
N PRO A 41 1.99 -17.03 2.11
CA PRO A 41 2.52 -16.20 1.04
C PRO A 41 2.25 -14.72 1.37
N LEU A 42 3.27 -13.89 1.20
CA LEU A 42 3.17 -12.46 1.48
C LEU A 42 2.84 -11.70 0.20
N PHE A 43 1.92 -10.75 0.32
CA PHE A 43 1.50 -9.87 -0.76
C PHE A 43 1.73 -8.40 -0.42
N HIS A 44 2.11 -7.64 -1.44
CA HIS A 44 2.04 -6.20 -1.48
C HIS A 44 0.83 -5.78 -2.32
N VAL A 45 0.15 -4.74 -1.89
CA VAL A 45 -1.00 -4.18 -2.61
C VAL A 45 -0.59 -2.96 -3.44
N ALA A 46 -0.99 -2.94 -4.71
CA ALA A 46 -0.91 -1.76 -5.56
C ALA A 46 -2.31 -1.35 -6.03
N LEU A 47 -2.51 -0.05 -6.26
CA LEU A 47 -3.82 0.49 -6.63
C LEU A 47 -3.70 1.37 -7.88
N GLU A 48 -4.53 1.07 -8.87
CA GLU A 48 -4.78 1.96 -10.01
C GLU A 48 -6.16 2.58 -9.84
N VAL A 49 -6.25 3.89 -10.06
CA VAL A 49 -7.50 4.65 -10.01
C VAL A 49 -7.81 5.15 -11.41
N PHE A 50 -9.01 4.87 -11.88
CA PHE A 50 -9.51 5.29 -13.19
C PHE A 50 -10.52 6.41 -12.98
N THR A 51 -10.20 7.59 -13.52
CA THR A 51 -11.03 8.79 -13.45
C THR A 51 -11.51 9.19 -14.84
N GLY A 52 -12.37 10.21 -14.91
CA GLY A 52 -12.70 10.86 -16.18
C GLY A 52 -11.47 11.48 -16.87
N HIS A 53 -10.43 11.79 -16.10
CA HIS A 53 -9.24 12.50 -16.55
C HIS A 53 -8.08 11.58 -16.97
N GLY A 54 -8.08 10.32 -16.54
CA GLY A 54 -7.03 9.36 -16.84
C GLY A 54 -6.84 8.32 -15.74
N ARG A 55 -5.75 7.56 -15.85
CA ARG A 55 -5.37 6.54 -14.88
C ARG A 55 -4.29 7.10 -13.96
N CYS A 56 -4.41 6.86 -12.66
CA CYS A 56 -3.39 7.21 -11.67
C CYS A 56 -2.92 5.95 -10.95
N ALA A 57 -1.61 5.76 -10.85
CA ALA A 57 -1.02 4.70 -10.04
C ALA A 57 -0.65 5.25 -8.65
N ILE A 58 -1.05 4.53 -7.60
CA ILE A 58 -0.75 4.88 -6.21
C ILE A 58 0.21 3.85 -5.64
N GLU A 59 1.36 4.33 -5.15
CA GLU A 59 2.40 3.50 -4.55
C GLU A 59 3.06 4.18 -3.34
N MET A 60 3.63 3.37 -2.46
CA MET A 60 4.45 3.83 -1.35
C MET A 60 5.80 3.12 -1.37
N ALA A 61 6.88 3.89 -1.51
CA ALA A 61 8.23 3.36 -1.70
C ALA A 61 9.26 4.18 -0.93
N PRO A 62 10.48 3.66 -0.69
CA PRO A 62 11.57 4.46 -0.17
C PRO A 62 11.84 5.71 -1.03
N ALA A 63 12.24 6.80 -0.39
CA ALA A 63 12.57 8.07 -1.05
C ALA A 63 13.86 8.02 -1.89
N TRP A 64 14.50 6.86 -1.96
CA TRP A 64 15.75 6.58 -2.67
C TRP A 64 15.61 5.27 -3.47
N GLY A 65 16.50 5.08 -4.45
CA GLY A 65 16.46 3.93 -5.35
C GLY A 65 15.94 4.28 -6.76
N PRO A 66 15.63 3.28 -7.58
CA PRO A 66 15.33 3.46 -9.02
C PRO A 66 14.14 4.38 -9.31
N LEU A 67 13.17 4.42 -8.39
CA LEU A 67 11.96 5.25 -8.52
C LEU A 67 12.10 6.62 -7.84
N SER A 68 13.29 6.96 -7.33
CA SER A 68 13.49 8.18 -6.56
C SER A 68 13.51 9.43 -7.45
N GLY A 69 12.79 10.47 -7.05
CA GLY A 69 12.66 11.71 -7.85
C GLY A 69 11.66 11.60 -9.01
N SER A 70 10.81 10.57 -9.04
CA SER A 70 9.65 10.53 -9.92
C SER A 70 8.66 11.63 -9.55
N ASP A 71 8.04 12.26 -10.56
CA ASP A 71 6.93 13.18 -10.36
C ASP A 71 5.76 12.50 -9.61
N GLY A 72 4.96 13.29 -8.90
CA GLY A 72 3.76 12.79 -8.21
C GLY A 72 3.95 12.36 -6.76
N VAL A 73 5.05 12.73 -6.09
CA VAL A 73 5.16 12.58 -4.63
C VAL A 73 4.17 13.53 -3.95
N VAL A 74 3.23 12.97 -3.18
CA VAL A 74 2.17 13.74 -2.50
C VAL A 74 2.34 13.77 -0.98
N ALA A 75 3.03 12.79 -0.40
CA ALA A 75 3.35 12.78 1.02
C ALA A 75 4.69 12.06 1.28
N THR A 76 5.32 12.37 2.42
CA THR A 76 6.52 11.67 2.88
C THR A 76 6.45 11.39 4.38
N GLY A 77 7.08 10.31 4.81
CA GLY A 77 7.16 9.95 6.23
C GLY A 77 8.47 9.25 6.59
N PRO A 78 8.79 9.16 7.89
CA PRO A 78 10.03 8.56 8.36
C PRO A 78 10.01 7.03 8.29
N VAL A 79 11.20 6.42 8.18
CA VAL A 79 11.42 4.97 8.22
C VAL A 79 12.23 4.61 9.46
N GLY A 80 11.76 3.63 10.23
CA GLY A 80 12.44 3.10 11.40
C GLY A 80 12.31 4.00 12.64
N LEU A 81 12.99 5.14 12.69
CA LEU A 81 12.91 6.10 13.80
C LEU A 81 12.44 7.46 13.30
N HIS A 82 11.55 8.10 14.06
CA HIS A 82 10.94 9.37 13.66
C HIS A 82 12.00 10.46 13.34
N TRP A 83 13.01 10.61 14.20
CA TRP A 83 14.04 11.64 14.03
C TRP A 83 15.00 11.39 12.86
N LEU A 84 15.11 10.13 12.39
CA LEU A 84 15.92 9.79 11.21
C LEU A 84 15.28 10.31 9.91
N GLY A 85 13.97 10.61 9.91
CA GLY A 85 13.25 11.16 8.77
C GLY A 85 13.79 12.49 8.22
N ARG A 86 14.72 13.14 8.93
CA ARG A 86 15.47 14.30 8.41
C ARG A 86 16.38 13.93 7.24
N SER A 87 16.82 12.67 7.16
CA SER A 87 17.62 12.15 6.05
C SER A 87 16.74 11.49 5.00
N ARG A 88 17.06 11.69 3.72
CA ARG A 88 16.36 11.02 2.60
C ARG A 88 16.47 9.49 2.68
N LEU A 89 17.56 8.96 3.24
CA LEU A 89 17.76 7.51 3.38
C LEU A 89 16.77 6.83 4.34
N PHE A 90 16.14 7.60 5.23
CA PHE A 90 15.17 7.11 6.21
C PHE A 90 13.80 7.75 5.99
N ARG A 91 13.46 8.00 4.72
CA ARG A 91 12.12 8.47 4.32
C ARG A 91 11.51 7.53 3.31
N TYR A 92 10.19 7.41 3.38
CA TYR A 92 9.36 6.90 2.31
C TYR A 92 8.59 8.04 1.65
N GLU A 93 8.18 7.80 0.42
CA GLU A 93 7.34 8.67 -0.40
C GLU A 93 6.05 7.92 -0.72
N VAL A 94 4.92 8.62 -0.58
CA VAL A 94 3.63 8.22 -1.14
C VAL A 94 3.49 8.97 -2.45
N ARG A 95 3.21 8.21 -3.51
CA ARG A 95 3.19 8.70 -4.88
C ARG A 95 1.82 8.47 -5.49
N CYS A 96 1.34 9.48 -6.19
CA CYS A 96 0.16 9.43 -7.03
C CYS A 96 0.58 9.92 -8.42
N GLN A 97 0.83 8.98 -9.33
CA GLN A 97 1.40 9.28 -10.65
C GLN A 97 0.37 9.10 -11.77
N VAL A 98 0.12 10.19 -12.50
CA VAL A 98 -0.73 10.17 -13.70
C VAL A 98 -0.06 9.32 -14.78
N ASP A 99 -0.82 8.37 -15.31
CA ASP A 99 -0.37 7.34 -16.24
C ASP A 99 0.87 6.55 -15.78
N GLY A 100 1.14 6.56 -14.47
CA GLY A 100 2.24 5.82 -13.86
C GLY A 100 2.13 4.31 -14.09
N ARG A 101 3.26 3.63 -14.21
CA ARG A 101 3.29 2.17 -14.39
C ARG A 101 3.67 1.50 -13.09
N ILE A 102 2.92 0.49 -12.69
CA ILE A 102 3.30 -0.45 -11.64
C ILE A 102 4.08 -1.58 -12.34
N PRO A 103 5.42 -1.67 -12.16
CA PRO A 103 6.23 -2.63 -12.91
C PRO A 103 5.87 -4.10 -12.62
N ASP A 104 5.37 -4.35 -11.40
CA ASP A 104 5.19 -5.69 -10.85
C ASP A 104 3.86 -6.34 -11.26
N LEU A 105 2.99 -5.64 -12.01
CA LEU A 105 1.68 -6.15 -12.44
C LEU A 105 1.77 -7.47 -13.21
N ALA A 106 2.86 -7.68 -13.97
CA ALA A 106 3.09 -8.92 -14.72
C ALA A 106 3.24 -10.16 -13.83
N TRP A 107 3.49 -9.98 -12.54
CA TRP A 107 3.65 -11.05 -11.54
C TRP A 107 2.40 -11.28 -10.68
N ALA A 108 1.31 -10.57 -10.95
CA ALA A 108 0.05 -10.79 -10.27
C ALA A 108 -0.46 -12.23 -10.53
N PRO A 109 -0.76 -13.02 -9.49
CA PRO A 109 -1.26 -14.38 -9.66
C PRO A 109 -2.71 -14.43 -10.16
N GLN A 110 -3.44 -13.32 -9.99
CA GLN A 110 -4.85 -13.19 -10.34
C GLN A 110 -5.13 -11.82 -10.96
N PRO A 111 -6.23 -11.68 -11.72
CA PRO A 111 -6.72 -10.38 -12.17
C PRO A 111 -6.98 -9.42 -10.98
N PRO A 112 -7.01 -8.11 -11.23
CA PRO A 112 -7.26 -7.14 -10.17
C PRO A 112 -8.69 -7.28 -9.66
N THR A 113 -8.88 -6.94 -8.38
CA THR A 113 -10.23 -6.69 -7.86
C THR A 113 -10.69 -5.32 -8.36
N LEU A 114 -11.68 -5.32 -9.25
CA LEU A 114 -12.27 -4.10 -9.79
C LEU A 114 -13.41 -3.63 -8.89
N ILE A 115 -13.36 -2.36 -8.50
CA ILE A 115 -14.39 -1.71 -7.69
C ILE A 115 -14.87 -0.49 -8.47
N ALA A 116 -16.13 -0.55 -8.91
CA ALA A 116 -16.74 0.55 -9.65
C ALA A 116 -16.96 1.75 -8.73
N LEU A 117 -16.61 2.93 -9.21
CA LEU A 117 -16.84 4.21 -8.54
C LEU A 117 -17.43 5.19 -9.53
N SER A 118 -18.22 6.15 -9.06
CA SER A 118 -18.52 7.35 -9.84
C SER A 118 -17.26 8.18 -10.06
N ALA A 119 -17.29 9.07 -11.06
CA ALA A 119 -16.18 10.00 -11.29
C ALA A 119 -15.86 10.85 -10.06
N VAL A 120 -16.89 11.32 -9.35
CA VAL A 120 -16.74 12.12 -8.12
C VAL A 120 -16.06 11.33 -7.00
N GLU A 121 -16.44 10.07 -6.81
CA GLU A 121 -15.82 9.20 -5.80
C GLU A 121 -14.35 8.88 -6.15
N ALA A 122 -14.05 8.62 -7.42
CA ALA A 122 -12.68 8.36 -7.87
C ALA A 122 -11.78 9.58 -7.69
N ASP A 123 -12.25 10.78 -8.06
CA ASP A 123 -11.50 12.03 -7.87
C ASP A 123 -11.32 12.35 -6.36
N ALA A 124 -12.35 12.09 -5.55
CA ALA A 124 -12.27 12.28 -4.11
C ALA A 124 -11.29 11.29 -3.44
N LEU A 125 -11.18 10.05 -3.94
CA LEU A 125 -10.19 9.09 -3.48
C LEU A 125 -8.77 9.57 -3.81
N LEU A 126 -8.54 10.12 -5.01
CA LEU A 126 -7.24 10.70 -5.38
C LEU A 126 -6.85 11.89 -4.51
N GLY A 127 -7.81 12.75 -4.16
CA GLY A 127 -7.56 13.88 -3.25
C GLY A 127 -7.05 13.44 -1.88
N ARG A 128 -7.54 12.31 -1.36
CA ARG A 128 -7.16 11.77 -0.05
C ARG A 128 -5.74 11.21 0.02
N VAL A 129 -5.09 10.91 -1.12
CA VAL A 129 -3.74 10.31 -1.11
C VAL A 129 -2.72 11.21 -0.40
N ALA A 130 -2.88 12.54 -0.51
CA ALA A 130 -2.01 13.49 0.18
C ALA A 130 -2.27 13.58 1.70
N GLU A 131 -3.42 13.10 2.16
CA GLU A 131 -3.89 13.20 3.55
C GLU A 131 -3.52 11.99 4.41
N VAL A 132 -2.92 10.96 3.81
CA VAL A 132 -2.55 9.72 4.52
C VAL A 132 -1.69 10.03 5.77
N PRO A 133 -1.99 9.39 6.92
CA PRO A 133 -1.18 9.52 8.12
C PRO A 133 0.29 9.20 7.85
N ARG A 134 1.17 10.14 8.20
CA ARG A 134 2.62 10.04 8.01
C ARG A 134 3.29 9.26 9.15
N HIS A 135 2.70 8.11 9.50
CA HIS A 135 3.24 7.23 10.53
C HIS A 135 4.63 6.72 10.15
N THR A 136 5.42 6.34 11.16
CA THR A 136 6.79 5.87 10.92
C THR A 136 6.74 4.45 10.35
N TRP A 137 7.27 4.24 9.14
CA TRP A 137 7.37 2.90 8.55
C TRP A 137 8.14 2.00 9.51
N GLY A 138 7.57 0.84 9.80
CA GLY A 138 8.17 -0.17 10.65
C GLY A 138 7.87 0.01 12.14
N ARG A 139 6.85 0.81 12.48
CA ARG A 139 6.33 0.93 13.84
C ARG A 139 4.87 0.54 13.87
N ASP A 140 4.45 -0.08 14.97
CA ASP A 140 3.04 -0.26 15.27
C ASP A 140 2.47 1.09 15.73
N ALA A 141 1.97 1.86 14.78
CA ALA A 141 1.45 3.20 15.02
C ALA A 141 -0.01 3.20 15.48
N THR A 142 -0.73 2.09 15.27
CA THR A 142 -2.18 1.99 15.50
C THR A 142 -2.54 1.04 16.63
N GLY A 143 -1.57 0.36 17.25
CA GLY A 143 -1.78 -0.58 18.34
C GLY A 143 -2.36 -1.92 17.87
N THR A 144 -2.22 -2.24 16.58
CA THR A 144 -2.74 -3.48 15.98
C THR A 144 -1.80 -4.66 16.11
N GLY A 145 -0.57 -4.43 16.58
CA GLY A 145 0.53 -5.38 16.50
C GLY A 145 1.19 -5.42 15.12
N GLU A 146 0.63 -4.77 14.11
CA GLU A 146 1.20 -4.68 12.76
C GLU A 146 1.99 -3.39 12.56
N MET A 147 3.12 -3.50 11.86
CA MET A 147 3.92 -2.34 11.49
C MET A 147 3.26 -1.56 10.36
N TRP A 148 3.22 -0.22 10.47
CA TRP A 148 2.92 0.66 9.36
C TRP A 148 3.91 0.42 8.21
N ASN A 149 3.41 0.19 7.00
CA ASN A 149 4.22 0.00 5.81
C ASN A 149 3.39 0.31 4.54
N SER A 150 3.91 -0.02 3.35
CA SER A 150 3.22 0.25 2.09
C SER A 150 1.82 -0.40 1.99
N ASN A 151 1.60 -1.55 2.62
CA ASN A 151 0.28 -2.20 2.67
C ASN A 151 -0.72 -1.50 3.57
N SER A 152 -0.30 -0.52 4.38
CA SER A 152 -1.21 0.28 5.21
C SER A 152 -1.87 1.43 4.42
N LEU A 153 -1.26 1.87 3.32
CA LEU A 153 -1.74 2.99 2.51
C LEU A 153 -3.10 2.69 1.84
N ILE A 154 -3.17 1.59 1.10
CA ILE A 154 -4.36 1.24 0.31
C ILE A 154 -5.61 0.98 1.18
N PRO A 155 -5.57 0.17 2.25
CA PRO A 155 -6.75 0.00 3.09
C PRO A 155 -7.17 1.30 3.78
N TRP A 156 -6.22 2.17 4.16
CA TRP A 156 -6.56 3.50 4.65
C TRP A 156 -7.34 4.33 3.61
N LEU A 157 -6.87 4.33 2.35
CA LEU A 157 -7.53 5.03 1.25
C LEU A 157 -8.93 4.49 0.96
N LEU A 158 -9.07 3.17 0.87
CA LEU A 158 -10.36 2.53 0.63
C LEU A 158 -11.35 2.86 1.74
N GLN A 159 -10.94 2.68 3.00
CA GLN A 159 -11.81 2.88 4.16
C GLN A 159 -12.25 4.35 4.30
N THR A 160 -11.34 5.31 4.13
CA THR A 160 -11.67 6.75 4.13
C THR A 160 -12.50 7.19 2.92
N SER A 161 -12.56 6.37 1.87
CA SER A 161 -13.41 6.58 0.68
C SER A 161 -14.72 5.80 0.73
N GLY A 162 -15.05 5.16 1.86
CA GLY A 162 -16.31 4.43 2.04
C GLY A 162 -16.32 3.00 1.45
N ILE A 163 -15.15 2.50 1.04
CA ILE A 163 -14.98 1.13 0.54
C ILE A 163 -14.50 0.26 1.69
N ASP A 164 -15.21 -0.83 1.98
CA ASP A 164 -14.84 -1.74 3.06
C ASP A 164 -13.59 -2.55 2.70
N ALA A 165 -12.45 -2.12 3.23
CA ALA A 165 -11.17 -2.80 3.02
C ALA A 165 -11.08 -4.12 3.81
N ALA A 166 -11.88 -4.32 4.85
CA ALA A 166 -11.88 -5.56 5.63
C ALA A 166 -12.50 -6.74 4.86
N ALA A 167 -13.34 -6.45 3.87
CA ALA A 167 -13.91 -7.45 2.96
C ALA A 167 -12.93 -7.92 1.88
N LEU A 168 -11.75 -7.29 1.76
CA LEU A 168 -10.74 -7.61 0.76
C LEU A 168 -9.56 -8.34 1.42
N GLY A 169 -8.98 -9.27 0.68
CA GLY A 169 -7.79 -9.98 1.14
C GLY A 169 -7.01 -10.59 -0.03
N PRO A 170 -5.72 -10.87 0.18
CA PRO A 170 -4.90 -11.52 -0.83
C PRO A 170 -5.39 -12.95 -1.10
N PRO A 171 -5.10 -13.50 -2.29
CA PRO A 171 -5.49 -14.86 -2.64
C PRO A 171 -4.75 -15.92 -1.82
N ASP A 172 -5.24 -17.16 -1.91
CA ASP A 172 -4.61 -18.36 -1.35
C ASP A 172 -4.31 -18.28 0.16
N HIS A 173 -5.16 -17.58 0.91
CA HIS A 173 -4.98 -17.30 2.34
C HIS A 173 -3.64 -16.62 2.66
N GLY A 174 -3.14 -15.82 1.72
CA GLY A 174 -1.96 -15.00 1.90
C GLY A 174 -2.12 -13.94 2.99
N SER A 175 -1.05 -13.24 3.25
CA SER A 175 -1.01 -12.12 4.20
C SER A 175 -0.50 -10.87 3.53
N ALA A 176 -1.08 -9.73 3.88
CA ALA A 176 -0.56 -8.41 3.55
C ALA A 176 -0.26 -7.66 4.87
N PRO A 177 0.89 -7.91 5.52
CA PRO A 177 1.20 -7.30 6.81
C PRO A 177 1.11 -5.78 6.73
N GLY A 178 0.46 -5.13 7.69
CA GLY A 178 0.18 -3.69 7.70
C GLY A 178 -1.21 -3.33 7.19
N TRP A 179 -1.96 -4.28 6.63
CA TRP A 179 -3.31 -4.04 6.13
C TRP A 179 -4.27 -3.62 7.25
N ALA A 180 -4.26 -4.35 8.37
CA ALA A 180 -5.09 -4.02 9.53
C ALA A 180 -4.69 -2.68 10.13
N SER A 181 -3.39 -2.37 10.13
CA SER A 181 -2.88 -1.07 10.55
C SER A 181 -3.50 0.09 9.75
N GLY A 182 -3.67 -0.06 8.44
CA GLY A 182 -4.29 0.95 7.58
C GLY A 182 -5.79 1.13 7.82
N ILE A 183 -6.53 0.04 8.04
CA ILE A 183 -7.97 0.09 8.38
C ILE A 183 -8.16 0.88 9.68
N VAL A 184 -7.44 0.51 10.74
CA VAL A 184 -7.56 1.17 12.05
C VAL A 184 -7.11 2.64 11.97
N ALA A 185 -6.07 2.95 11.18
CA ALA A 185 -5.67 4.34 10.96
C ALA A 185 -6.77 5.19 10.31
N ALA A 186 -7.60 4.60 9.44
CA ALA A 186 -8.71 5.30 8.81
C ALA A 186 -9.86 5.54 9.77
N GLU A 187 -10.15 4.59 10.65
CA GLU A 187 -11.14 4.75 11.73
C GLU A 187 -10.75 5.84 12.73
N GLN A 188 -9.44 6.06 12.91
CA GLN A 188 -8.88 7.10 13.75
C GLN A 188 -8.74 8.47 13.04
N ALA A 189 -8.93 8.52 11.72
CA ALA A 189 -8.81 9.76 10.97
C ALA A 189 -10.00 10.69 11.29
N PRO A 190 -9.77 12.01 11.44
CA PRO A 190 -10.87 12.96 11.56
C PRO A 190 -11.74 12.88 10.29
N ARG A 191 -13.06 12.77 10.49
CA ARG A 191 -14.06 12.74 9.40
C ARG A 191 -14.27 14.11 8.78
#